data_AF-X1L1R2-F1
#
_entry.id   AF-X1L1R2-F1
#
_cell.length_a   1.000
_cell.length_b   1.000
_cell.length_c   1.000
_cell.angle_alpha   90.00
_cell.angle_beta   90.00
_cell.angle_gamma   90.00
#
_symmetry.space_group_name_H-M   'P 1'
#
loop_
_entity.id
_entity.type
_entity.pdbx_description
1 polymer ?
#
loop_
_entity_poly.entity_id
_entity_poly.type
_entity_poly.pdbx_seq_one_letter_code
_entity_poly.pdbx_strand_id
1 'polypeptide(L)'
;MEAEIESVEFIKDADLPYWVLWEDGGFRVRTLENPNRPADHGGHILVEHKEGAVKVPYQNYVFFAKISVIAAVVQKAVEKTGISPHANIQCNANWSFRKPNGGLREVKKGKEKRKVHLHVYPRLPADPHWGDPAYLATYKEQIIEEKYKGRMFTMPQMVKLKEFLEKEIPIALNTLKKGFQ
;
A
#
# COMPACT_ATOMS: atom_id res chain seq x y z
N MET A 1 5.17 -22.46 24.85
CA MET A 1 5.34 -21.04 25.15
C MET A 1 5.00 -20.31 23.86
N GLU A 2 3.72 -19.97 23.68
CA GLU A 2 3.28 -19.20 22.53
C GLU A 2 3.81 -17.78 22.74
N ALA A 3 4.68 -17.31 21.85
CA ALA A 3 5.14 -15.93 21.89
C ALA A 3 3.90 -15.04 21.79
N GLU A 4 3.73 -14.09 22.73
CA GLU A 4 2.76 -13.03 22.61
C GLU A 4 3.03 -12.31 21.28
N ILE A 5 2.17 -12.56 20.30
CA ILE A 5 2.25 -11.90 19.01
C ILE A 5 1.95 -10.43 19.28
N GLU A 6 2.96 -9.57 19.20
CA GLU A 6 2.76 -8.12 19.18
C GLU A 6 1.74 -7.80 18.09
N SER A 7 0.57 -7.33 18.52
CA SER A 7 -0.61 -7.29 17.67
C SER A 7 -0.44 -6.25 16.56
N VAL A 8 -0.84 -6.63 15.34
CA VAL A 8 -0.99 -5.68 14.23
C VAL A 8 -2.20 -4.80 14.53
N GLU A 9 -1.99 -3.49 14.63
CA GLU A 9 -3.06 -2.55 14.99
C GLU A 9 -4.14 -2.47 13.90
N PHE A 10 -5.39 -2.74 14.27
CA PHE A 10 -6.54 -2.58 13.39
C PHE A 10 -7.24 -1.24 13.62
N ILE A 11 -7.42 -0.47 12.54
CA ILE A 11 -8.10 0.82 12.56
C ILE A 11 -9.46 0.70 11.86
N LYS A 12 -10.51 0.98 12.63
CA LYS A 12 -11.88 1.16 12.11
C LYS A 12 -11.99 2.54 11.48
N ASP A 13 -12.01 2.58 10.16
CA ASP A 13 -12.25 3.78 9.35
C ASP A 13 -13.65 3.68 8.73
N ALA A 14 -14.37 4.81 8.67
CA ALA A 14 -15.77 4.83 8.22
C ALA A 14 -15.92 4.41 6.75
N ASP A 15 -14.87 4.62 5.93
CA ASP A 15 -14.90 4.31 4.51
C ASP A 15 -14.22 2.97 4.21
N LEU A 16 -13.04 2.69 4.79
CA LEU A 16 -12.25 1.50 4.50
C LEU A 16 -11.42 1.04 5.70
N PRO A 17 -11.86 0.04 6.50
CA PRO A 17 -11.08 -0.51 7.60
C PRO A 17 -9.73 -1.12 7.16
N TYR A 18 -8.70 -1.01 8.01
CA TYR A 18 -7.34 -1.45 7.67
C TYR A 18 -6.49 -1.84 8.88
N TRP A 19 -5.44 -2.63 8.63
CA TRP A 19 -4.36 -2.89 9.58
C TRP A 19 -3.12 -2.09 9.26
N VAL A 20 -2.46 -1.58 10.29
CA VAL A 20 -1.17 -0.88 10.17
C VAL A 20 -0.03 -1.87 10.32
N LEU A 21 0.78 -2.00 9.26
CA LEU A 21 1.94 -2.89 9.24
C LEU A 21 3.22 -2.16 9.68
N TRP A 22 3.30 -0.85 9.43
CA TRP A 22 4.43 -0.01 9.85
C TRP A 22 4.04 1.47 9.78
N GLU A 23 4.57 2.28 10.69
CA GLU A 23 4.33 3.72 10.71
C GLU A 23 5.50 4.49 11.35
N ASP A 24 6.08 5.46 10.63
CA ASP A 24 7.09 6.40 11.14
C ASP A 24 7.25 7.62 10.22
N GLY A 25 7.75 8.73 10.75
CA GLY A 25 8.25 9.84 9.94
C GLY A 25 7.21 10.48 8.99
N GLY A 26 5.93 10.40 9.34
CA GLY A 26 4.81 10.86 8.51
C GLY A 26 4.30 9.84 7.48
N PHE A 27 4.95 8.69 7.34
CA PHE A 27 4.58 7.62 6.41
C PHE A 27 3.88 6.47 7.13
N ARG A 28 3.08 5.72 6.37
CA ARG A 28 2.36 4.54 6.84
C ARG A 28 2.33 3.46 5.77
N VAL A 29 2.54 2.22 6.20
CA VAL A 29 2.25 1.00 5.43
C VAL A 29 1.04 0.32 6.06
N ARG A 30 0.00 0.07 5.26
CA ARG A 30 -1.23 -0.59 5.72
C ARG A 30 -1.78 -1.58 4.71
N THR A 31 -2.59 -2.52 5.17
CA THR A 31 -3.37 -3.42 4.31
C THR A 31 -4.85 -3.29 4.63
N LEU A 32 -5.70 -3.37 3.61
CA LEU A 32 -7.16 -3.23 3.77
C LEU A 32 -7.80 -4.55 4.23
N GLU A 33 -8.91 -4.45 4.96
CA GLU A 33 -9.84 -5.57 5.21
C GLU A 33 -10.36 -6.19 3.91
N ASN A 34 -10.70 -5.32 2.95
CA ASN A 34 -11.14 -5.72 1.63
C ASN A 34 -10.15 -5.16 0.60
N PRO A 35 -9.23 -5.99 0.07
CA PRO A 35 -8.23 -5.53 -0.88
C PRO A 35 -8.89 -5.16 -2.22
N ASN A 36 -8.44 -4.05 -2.83
CA ASN A 36 -8.93 -3.59 -4.12
C ASN A 36 -8.31 -4.41 -5.25
N ARG A 37 -9.02 -4.58 -6.36
CA ARG A 37 -8.41 -5.08 -7.61
C ARG A 37 -7.17 -4.25 -8.00
N PRO A 38 -6.14 -4.88 -8.59
CA PRO A 38 -6.06 -6.28 -9.05
C PRO A 38 -5.50 -7.27 -8.00
N ALA A 39 -5.80 -7.11 -6.71
CA ALA A 39 -5.43 -8.08 -5.67
C ALA A 39 -6.24 -9.40 -5.73
N ASP A 40 -6.23 -10.09 -6.88
CA ASP A 40 -7.07 -11.26 -7.11
C ASP A 40 -6.76 -12.42 -6.15
N HIS A 41 -5.53 -12.54 -5.67
CA HIS A 41 -5.13 -13.59 -4.72
C HIS A 41 -5.01 -13.07 -3.28
N GLY A 42 -5.60 -11.90 -3.04
CA GLY A 42 -5.48 -11.21 -1.80
C GLY A 42 -4.22 -10.36 -1.69
N GLY A 43 -4.20 -9.52 -0.66
CA GLY A 43 -3.09 -8.62 -0.43
C GLY A 43 -3.16 -7.36 -1.28
N HIS A 44 -3.47 -6.26 -0.62
CA HIS A 44 -3.38 -4.92 -1.18
C HIS A 44 -2.73 -4.05 -0.12
N ILE A 45 -1.44 -3.77 -0.31
CA ILE A 45 -0.67 -2.96 0.63
C ILE A 45 -0.59 -1.54 0.08
N LEU A 46 -0.86 -0.58 0.95
CA LEU A 46 -0.78 0.85 0.66
C LEU A 46 0.37 1.44 1.44
N VAL A 47 1.25 2.15 0.73
CA VAL A 47 2.28 3.02 1.31
C VAL A 47 1.85 4.46 1.09
N GLU A 48 1.64 5.23 2.15
CA GLU A 48 1.06 6.58 2.05
C GLU A 48 1.64 7.56 3.08
N HIS A 49 1.37 8.85 2.88
CA HIS A 49 1.63 9.89 3.89
C HIS A 49 0.38 10.13 4.74
N LYS A 50 0.54 10.15 6.06
CA LYS A 50 -0.58 10.20 7.04
C LYS A 50 -1.43 11.46 6.90
N GLU A 51 -0.77 12.60 6.78
CA GLU A 51 -1.42 13.92 6.74
C GLU A 51 -2.04 14.26 5.38
N GLY A 52 -1.81 13.41 4.37
CA GLY A 52 -2.11 13.72 2.97
C GLY A 52 -1.01 14.51 2.29
N ALA A 53 -1.12 14.67 0.98
CA ALA A 53 -0.07 15.17 0.12
C ALA A 53 0.07 16.69 0.19
N VAL A 54 1.32 17.14 0.11
CA VAL A 54 1.71 18.39 -0.54
C VAL A 54 1.00 18.44 -1.90
N LYS A 55 0.39 19.58 -2.28
CA LYS A 55 -0.47 19.73 -3.48
C LYS A 55 0.08 19.08 -4.76
N VAL A 56 1.41 18.93 -4.84
CA VAL A 56 2.14 18.35 -5.95
C VAL A 56 3.30 17.48 -5.42
N PRO A 57 3.10 16.18 -5.20
CA PRO A 57 4.10 15.30 -4.59
C PRO A 57 5.39 15.14 -5.41
N TYR A 58 5.27 15.21 -6.74
CA TYR A 58 6.41 15.14 -7.66
C TYR A 58 7.26 16.42 -7.67
N GLN A 59 6.80 17.51 -7.04
CA GLN A 59 7.65 18.69 -6.81
C GLN A 59 8.58 18.50 -5.60
N ASN A 60 8.32 17.51 -4.74
CA ASN A 60 9.20 17.15 -3.64
C ASN A 60 9.83 15.78 -3.93
N TYR A 61 10.94 15.78 -4.68
CA TYR A 61 11.64 14.56 -5.08
C TYR A 61 12.15 13.75 -3.88
N VAL A 62 12.51 14.40 -2.77
CA VAL A 62 12.94 13.71 -1.53
C VAL A 62 11.77 12.95 -0.91
N PHE A 63 10.58 13.56 -0.86
CA PHE A 63 9.37 12.90 -0.41
C PHE A 63 9.03 11.71 -1.29
N PHE A 64 9.05 11.88 -2.62
CA PHE A 64 8.75 10.80 -3.55
C PHE A 64 9.79 9.68 -3.47
N ALA A 65 11.09 10.00 -3.32
CA ALA A 65 12.13 9.01 -3.14
C ALA A 65 11.91 8.17 -1.86
N LYS A 66 11.55 8.81 -0.74
CA LYS A 66 11.25 8.11 0.52
C LYS A 66 10.09 7.13 0.37
N ILE A 67 8.96 7.58 -0.18
CA ILE A 67 7.79 6.70 -0.32
C ILE A 67 8.05 5.55 -1.30
N SER A 68 8.80 5.80 -2.38
CA SER A 68 9.23 4.76 -3.33
C SER A 68 10.15 3.73 -2.70
N VAL A 69 11.11 4.17 -1.86
CA VAL A 69 11.98 3.26 -1.12
C VAL A 69 11.18 2.40 -0.14
N ILE A 70 10.21 2.98 0.58
CA ILE A 70 9.33 2.20 1.47
C ILE A 70 8.55 1.16 0.67
N ALA A 71 7.96 1.52 -0.49
CA ALA A 71 7.24 0.57 -1.34
C ALA A 71 8.14 -0.56 -1.88
N ALA A 72 9.40 -0.25 -2.22
CA ALA A 72 10.36 -1.28 -2.62
C ALA A 72 10.69 -2.25 -1.47
N VAL A 73 10.81 -1.74 -0.24
CA VAL A 73 10.98 -2.59 0.96
C VAL A 73 9.74 -3.46 1.18
N VAL A 74 8.53 -2.95 0.96
CA VAL A 74 7.29 -3.73 1.03
C VAL A 74 7.27 -4.85 0.01
N GLN A 75 7.65 -4.59 -1.25
CA GLN A 75 7.79 -5.65 -2.26
C GLN A 75 8.80 -6.71 -1.80
N LYS A 76 9.98 -6.30 -1.32
CA LYS A 76 10.99 -7.22 -0.78
C LYS A 76 10.42 -8.06 0.38
N ALA A 77 9.64 -7.45 1.28
CA ALA A 77 9.01 -8.13 2.40
C ALA A 77 8.04 -9.22 1.93
N VAL A 78 7.19 -8.91 0.95
CA VAL A 78 6.25 -9.89 0.35
C VAL A 78 7.00 -11.09 -0.21
N GLU A 79 8.08 -10.86 -0.95
CA GLU A 79 8.90 -11.92 -1.55
C GLU A 79 9.64 -12.74 -0.49
N LYS A 80 10.23 -12.10 0.51
CA LYS A 80 11.03 -12.77 1.55
C LYS A 80 10.21 -13.50 2.60
N THR A 81 8.97 -13.07 2.85
CA THR A 81 8.06 -13.75 3.78
C THR A 81 7.32 -14.93 3.16
N GLY A 82 7.50 -15.17 1.86
CA GLY A 82 6.85 -16.27 1.13
C GLY A 82 5.36 -16.02 0.84
N ILE A 83 4.89 -14.78 0.98
CA ILE A 83 3.50 -14.41 0.68
C ILE A 83 3.23 -14.53 -0.81
N SER A 84 4.18 -14.09 -1.64
CA SER A 84 4.09 -14.14 -3.08
C SER A 84 5.49 -14.08 -3.68
N PRO A 85 5.76 -14.78 -4.81
CA PRO A 85 7.08 -14.74 -5.45
C PRO A 85 7.36 -13.40 -6.14
N HIS A 86 6.35 -12.55 -6.33
CA HIS A 86 6.49 -11.23 -6.92
C HIS A 86 5.43 -10.25 -6.38
N ALA A 87 5.68 -8.95 -6.49
CA ALA A 87 4.66 -7.93 -6.32
C ALA A 87 4.86 -6.76 -7.29
N ASN A 88 3.76 -6.19 -7.80
CA ASN A 88 3.82 -4.96 -8.57
C ASN A 88 3.72 -3.73 -7.65
N ILE A 89 4.48 -2.69 -7.96
CA ILE A 89 4.33 -1.36 -7.35
C ILE A 89 3.63 -0.45 -8.35
N GLN A 90 2.52 0.17 -7.94
CA GLN A 90 1.75 1.10 -8.77
C GLN A 90 1.61 2.46 -8.07
N CYS A 91 1.92 3.54 -8.78
CA CYS A 91 1.71 4.90 -8.30
C CYS A 91 0.47 5.53 -8.94
N ASN A 92 -0.56 5.75 -8.14
CA ASN A 92 -1.81 6.36 -8.59
C ASN A 92 -1.95 7.80 -8.08
N ALA A 93 -0.87 8.58 -8.20
CA ALA A 93 -0.79 9.95 -7.67
C ALA A 93 -1.95 10.87 -8.13
N ASN A 94 -2.58 10.55 -9.26
CA ASN A 94 -3.68 11.33 -9.82
C ASN A 94 -5.08 10.73 -9.61
N TRP A 95 -5.20 9.53 -9.02
CA TRP A 95 -6.49 8.83 -8.97
C TRP A 95 -7.46 9.44 -7.96
N SER A 96 -6.95 10.00 -6.86
CA SER A 96 -7.78 10.77 -5.92
C SER A 96 -8.43 11.99 -6.56
N PHE A 97 -8.01 12.39 -7.78
CA PHE A 97 -8.64 13.46 -8.54
C PHE A 97 -9.78 13.00 -9.44
N ARG A 98 -10.17 11.72 -9.48
CA ARG A 98 -11.20 11.23 -10.42
C ARG A 98 -12.47 10.76 -9.73
N LYS A 99 -13.62 11.19 -10.26
CA LYS A 99 -14.96 10.71 -9.90
C LYS A 99 -15.10 9.26 -10.39
N PRO A 100 -16.06 8.50 -9.84
CA PRO A 100 -16.45 7.18 -10.36
C PRO A 100 -16.62 7.10 -11.88
N ASN A 101 -17.11 8.18 -12.49
CA ASN A 101 -17.33 8.31 -13.93
C ASN A 101 -16.09 8.74 -14.73
N GLY A 102 -14.90 8.74 -14.13
CA GLY A 102 -13.64 9.12 -14.76
C GLY A 102 -13.39 10.63 -14.91
N GLY A 103 -14.40 11.49 -14.71
CA GLY A 103 -14.25 12.94 -14.70
C GLY A 103 -13.44 13.44 -13.49
N LEU A 104 -12.91 14.66 -13.52
CA LEU A 104 -12.17 15.20 -12.38
C LEU A 104 -13.11 15.51 -11.19
N ARG A 105 -12.70 15.14 -9.97
CA ARG A 105 -13.33 15.58 -8.71
C ARG A 105 -12.91 17.03 -8.45
N GLU A 106 -13.89 17.87 -8.14
CA GLU A 106 -13.61 19.19 -7.59
C GLU A 106 -13.08 19.03 -6.17
N VAL A 107 -11.78 19.22 -5.99
CA VAL A 107 -11.15 19.12 -4.68
C VAL A 107 -11.58 20.30 -3.81
N LYS A 108 -12.58 20.09 -2.96
CA LYS A 108 -12.94 21.07 -1.92
C LYS A 108 -11.79 21.19 -0.92
N LYS A 109 -11.18 22.38 -0.86
CA LYS A 109 -10.07 22.72 0.06
C LYS A 109 -10.44 22.29 1.49
N GLY A 110 -9.64 21.39 2.08
CA GLY A 110 -9.79 20.93 3.46
C GLY A 110 -10.73 19.75 3.69
N LYS A 111 -11.52 19.29 2.70
CA LYS A 111 -12.37 18.10 2.83
C LYS A 111 -11.83 16.87 2.08
N GLU A 112 -11.25 17.08 0.92
CA GLU A 112 -10.67 15.99 0.12
C GLU A 112 -9.16 15.93 0.32
N LYS A 113 -8.68 14.86 0.97
CA LYS A 113 -7.24 14.61 1.14
C LYS A 113 -6.69 14.05 -0.16
N ARG A 114 -6.00 14.89 -0.94
CA ARG A 114 -5.11 14.43 -2.02
C ARG A 114 -4.04 13.60 -1.33
N LYS A 115 -4.03 12.27 -1.47
CA LYS A 115 -3.01 11.44 -0.82
C LYS A 115 -2.21 10.74 -1.89
N VAL A 116 -0.92 11.04 -1.95
CA VAL A 116 -0.02 10.11 -2.64
C VAL A 116 0.01 8.85 -1.83
N HIS A 117 -0.25 7.77 -2.53
CA HIS A 117 -0.03 6.45 -2.07
C HIS A 117 0.53 5.62 -3.21
N LEU A 118 1.41 4.69 -2.86
CA LEU A 118 1.85 3.63 -3.73
C LEU A 118 1.10 2.37 -3.31
N HIS A 119 0.59 1.66 -4.29
CA HIS A 119 0.00 0.35 -4.11
C HIS A 119 1.08 -0.70 -4.31
N VAL A 120 1.10 -1.72 -3.47
CA VAL A 120 1.89 -2.93 -3.66
C VAL A 120 0.93 -4.11 -3.74
N TYR A 121 0.93 -4.77 -4.89
CA TYR A 121 0.04 -5.89 -5.22
C TYR A 121 0.86 -7.17 -5.34
N PRO A 122 0.84 -8.08 -4.34
CA PRO A 122 1.38 -9.42 -4.48
C PRO A 122 0.74 -10.16 -5.66
N ARG A 123 1.55 -10.89 -6.45
CA ARG A 123 1.14 -11.61 -7.66
C ARG A 123 1.61 -13.07 -7.65
N LEU A 124 0.70 -14.02 -7.81
CA LEU A 124 1.06 -15.43 -7.94
C LEU A 124 1.21 -15.81 -9.43
N PRO A 125 2.02 -16.84 -9.76
CA PRO A 125 2.15 -17.34 -11.13
C PRO A 125 0.83 -17.84 -11.73
N ALA A 126 -0.14 -18.19 -10.88
CA ALA A 126 -1.48 -18.60 -11.30
C ALA A 126 -2.39 -17.42 -11.66
N ASP A 127 -1.98 -16.17 -11.40
CA ASP A 127 -2.76 -14.99 -11.75
C ASP A 127 -2.90 -14.88 -13.28
N PRO A 128 -4.08 -14.57 -13.83
CA PRO A 128 -4.29 -14.41 -15.27
C PRO A 128 -3.38 -13.38 -15.97
N HIS A 129 -2.79 -12.48 -15.19
CA HIS A 129 -1.94 -11.37 -15.66
C HIS A 129 -0.54 -11.42 -15.01
N TRP A 130 -0.06 -12.59 -14.60
CA TRP A 130 1.24 -12.70 -13.95
C TRP A 130 2.36 -12.24 -14.90
N GLY A 131 3.25 -11.38 -14.43
CA GLY A 131 4.31 -10.77 -15.24
C GLY A 131 3.88 -9.51 -16.00
N ASP A 132 2.58 -9.29 -16.18
CA ASP A 132 2.08 -8.04 -16.77
C ASP A 132 2.17 -6.88 -15.77
N PRO A 133 2.29 -5.62 -16.26
CA PRO A 133 2.13 -4.44 -15.41
C PRO A 133 0.81 -4.46 -14.65
N ALA A 134 0.79 -3.88 -13.45
CA ALA A 134 -0.44 -3.70 -12.69
C ALA A 134 -1.44 -2.85 -13.51
N TYR A 135 -2.52 -3.49 -13.95
CA TYR A 135 -3.62 -2.80 -14.61
C TYR A 135 -4.39 -1.93 -13.60
N LEU A 136 -4.80 -0.76 -14.05
CA LEU A 136 -5.56 0.19 -13.24
C LEU A 136 -7.05 -0.14 -13.34
N ALA A 137 -7.58 -0.80 -12.31
CA ALA A 137 -9.00 -1.13 -12.22
C ALA A 137 -9.86 0.15 -12.23
N THR A 138 -10.90 0.16 -13.07
CA THR A 138 -11.89 1.25 -13.02
C THR A 138 -12.64 1.21 -11.69
N TYR A 139 -13.26 2.31 -11.30
CA TYR A 139 -14.05 2.37 -10.08
C TYR A 139 -15.17 1.31 -10.05
N LYS A 140 -15.79 1.02 -11.20
CA LYS A 140 -16.79 -0.04 -11.33
C LYS A 140 -16.20 -1.42 -11.04
N GLU A 141 -14.98 -1.68 -11.46
CA GLU A 141 -14.28 -2.95 -11.21
C GLU A 141 -13.73 -3.06 -9.78
N GLN A 142 -13.57 -1.93 -9.07
CA GLN A 142 -13.20 -1.91 -7.65
C GLN A 142 -14.40 -2.10 -6.72
N ILE A 143 -15.55 -1.53 -7.05
CA ILE A 143 -16.78 -1.63 -6.24
C ILE A 143 -17.36 -3.04 -6.20
N ILE A 144 -17.05 -3.86 -7.19
CA ILE A 144 -17.74 -5.11 -7.42
C ILE A 144 -16.74 -6.25 -7.17
N GLU A 145 -16.88 -6.92 -6.03
CA GLU A 145 -17.52 -8.23 -5.96
C GLU A 145 -17.34 -8.82 -4.55
N GLU A 146 -18.43 -9.31 -3.95
CA GLU A 146 -18.38 -10.04 -2.66
C GLU A 146 -17.41 -11.23 -2.69
N LYS A 147 -17.05 -11.73 -3.88
CA LYS A 147 -16.07 -12.81 -4.06
C LYS A 147 -14.66 -12.49 -3.54
N TYR A 148 -14.37 -11.21 -3.29
CA TYR A 148 -13.08 -10.74 -2.77
C TYR A 148 -13.09 -10.48 -1.27
N LYS A 149 -14.27 -10.47 -0.61
CA LYS A 149 -14.36 -10.46 0.85
C LYS A 149 -13.61 -11.69 1.39
N GLY A 150 -12.72 -11.47 2.34
CA GLY A 150 -11.93 -12.55 2.96
C GLY A 150 -10.65 -12.95 2.22
N ARG A 151 -10.29 -12.30 1.10
CA ARG A 151 -8.94 -12.46 0.49
C ARG A 151 -7.89 -11.58 1.17
N MET A 152 -8.02 -11.35 2.48
CA MET A 152 -7.05 -10.58 3.25
C MET A 152 -5.83 -11.45 3.60
N PHE A 153 -4.73 -10.79 3.95
CA PHE A 153 -3.63 -11.53 4.58
C PHE A 153 -4.11 -12.13 5.90
N THR A 154 -3.68 -13.36 6.16
CA THR A 154 -3.86 -13.98 7.47
C THR A 154 -3.07 -13.22 8.53
N MET A 155 -3.47 -13.30 9.81
CA MET A 155 -2.73 -12.65 10.89
C MET A 155 -1.25 -13.05 10.94
N PRO A 156 -0.87 -14.34 10.80
CA PRO A 156 0.54 -14.73 10.73
C PRO A 156 1.31 -14.08 9.57
N GLN A 157 0.67 -13.89 8.41
CA GLN A 157 1.30 -13.17 7.29
C GLN A 157 1.50 -11.69 7.61
N MET A 158 0.52 -11.04 8.23
CA MET A 158 0.62 -9.62 8.61
C MET A 158 1.71 -9.37 9.67
N VAL A 159 1.85 -10.28 10.64
CA VAL A 159 2.91 -10.22 11.66
C VAL A 159 4.29 -10.35 11.01
N LYS A 160 4.50 -11.36 10.16
CA LYS A 160 5.76 -11.53 9.43
C LYS A 160 6.11 -10.33 8.56
N LEU A 161 5.10 -9.73 7.92
CA LEU A 161 5.29 -8.47 7.18
C LEU A 161 5.72 -7.35 8.13
N LYS A 162 4.98 -7.11 9.21
CA LYS A 162 5.28 -6.06 10.19
C LYS A 162 6.71 -6.17 10.72
N GLU A 163 7.11 -7.33 11.23
CA GLU A 163 8.46 -7.58 11.76
C GLU A 163 9.56 -7.28 10.72
N PHE A 164 9.34 -7.71 9.47
CA PHE A 164 10.29 -7.45 8.39
C PHE A 164 10.38 -5.95 8.07
N LEU A 165 9.24 -5.27 7.99
CA LEU A 165 9.17 -3.84 7.65
C LEU A 165 9.79 -2.97 8.74
N GLU A 166 9.54 -3.27 10.02
CA GLU A 166 10.12 -2.55 11.17
C GLU A 166 11.64 -2.63 11.18
N LYS A 167 12.21 -3.76 10.74
CA LYS A 167 13.66 -3.92 10.61
C LYS A 167 14.23 -3.21 9.38
N GLU A 168 13.62 -3.41 8.21
CA GLU A 168 14.27 -3.07 6.94
C GLU A 168 13.99 -1.64 6.46
N ILE A 169 12.83 -1.06 6.79
CA ILE A 169 12.50 0.31 6.37
C ILE A 169 13.49 1.33 6.96
N PRO A 170 13.83 1.33 8.27
CA PRO A 170 14.81 2.27 8.82
C PRO A 170 16.18 2.18 8.14
N ILE A 171 16.64 0.96 7.83
CA ILE A 171 17.91 0.71 7.12
C ILE A 171 17.86 1.33 5.72
N ALA A 172 16.79 1.08 4.98
CA ALA A 172 16.63 1.60 3.62
C ALA A 172 16.53 3.13 3.60
N LEU A 173 15.77 3.73 4.52
CA LEU A 173 15.65 5.19 4.64
C LEU A 173 16.96 5.85 5.06
N ASN A 174 17.73 5.24 5.96
CA ASN A 174 19.06 5.75 6.34
C ASN A 174 20.05 5.64 5.17
N THR A 175 19.97 4.57 4.37
CA THR A 175 20.79 4.41 3.17
C THR A 175 20.48 5.50 2.14
N LEU A 176 19.19 5.77 1.89
CA LEU A 176 18.74 6.86 1.03
C LEU A 176 19.27 8.21 1.52
N LYS A 177 19.21 8.48 2.83
CA LYS A 177 19.71 9.72 3.43
C LYS A 177 21.21 9.93 3.16
N LYS A 178 22.03 8.88 3.28
CA LYS A 178 23.47 8.93 3.00
C LYS A 178 23.78 9.18 1.53
N GLY A 179 22.95 8.67 0.61
CA GLY A 179 23.13 8.89 -0.83
C GLY A 179 22.78 10.29 -1.32
N PHE A 180 22.13 11.11 -0.49
CA PHE A 180 21.80 12.52 -0.77
C PHE A 180 22.75 13.51 -0.07
N GLN A 181 23.77 13.05 0.65
CA GLN A 181 24.83 13.87 1.25
C GLN A 181 26.01 14.00 0.29
#